data_AF-A0AAX4I1Z2-F1
#
_entry.id   AF-A0AAX4I1Z2-F1
#
_cell.length_a   1.000
_cell.length_b   1.000
_cell.length_c   1.000
_cell.angle_alpha   90.00
_cell.angle_beta   90.00
_cell.angle_gamma   90.00
#
_symmetry.space_group_name_H-M   'P 1'
#
loop_
_entity.id
_entity.type
_entity.pdbx_description
1 polymer ?
#
loop_
_entity_poly.entity_id
_entity_poly.type
_entity_poly.pdbx_seq_one_letter_code
_entity_poly.pdbx_strand_id
1 'polypeptide(L)'
;MPVNHSKYVNILLVMVPIGVIAGACNWSPSAVFAVNFFAIIPLAAVLSFATGQIARKLGETNGKLLNATFGNAVGLIVSIVALKENHIELVQSIMLGSILSKLLLVMGMCFFFGGIVNMRDGVTSQGWSTSPTPLTLWATTWPDGL
;
A
#
# COMPACT_ATOMS: atom_id res chain seq x y z
N MET A 1 -8.84 23.00 -11.45
CA MET A 1 -9.33 21.66 -11.84
C MET A 1 -10.09 21.05 -10.68
N PRO A 2 -11.42 20.88 -10.76
CA PRO A 2 -12.23 20.39 -9.65
C PRO A 2 -11.99 18.89 -9.48
N VAL A 3 -11.36 18.51 -8.38
CA VAL A 3 -11.07 17.13 -8.01
C VAL A 3 -12.32 16.50 -7.40
N ASN A 4 -12.89 15.55 -8.15
CA ASN A 4 -14.05 14.75 -7.80
C ASN A 4 -13.78 13.86 -6.56
N HIS A 5 -13.83 14.43 -5.35
CA HIS A 5 -13.65 13.71 -4.08
C HIS A 5 -14.82 12.78 -3.71
N SER A 6 -15.92 12.82 -4.47
CA SER A 6 -17.17 12.11 -4.17
C SER A 6 -17.07 10.57 -4.28
N LYS A 7 -16.16 10.02 -5.11
CA LYS A 7 -16.11 8.56 -5.36
C LYS A 7 -15.54 7.74 -4.19
N TYR A 8 -14.55 8.27 -3.47
CA TYR A 8 -13.93 7.57 -2.31
C TYR A 8 -14.77 7.66 -1.03
N VAL A 9 -15.65 8.65 -0.92
CA VAL A 9 -16.59 8.77 0.21
C VAL A 9 -17.83 7.88 0.00
N ASN A 10 -18.25 7.66 -1.25
CA ASN A 10 -19.40 6.80 -1.54
C ASN A 10 -19.08 5.29 -1.32
N ILE A 11 -17.84 4.84 -1.61
CA ILE A 11 -17.40 3.47 -1.28
C ILE A 11 -17.35 3.23 0.25
N LEU A 12 -17.19 4.31 1.03
CA LEU A 12 -17.12 4.33 2.50
C LEU A 12 -18.46 3.98 3.16
N LEU A 13 -19.57 4.31 2.49
CA LEU A 13 -20.93 4.16 3.00
C LEU A 13 -21.51 2.76 2.76
N VAL A 14 -20.99 2.00 1.79
CA VAL A 14 -21.44 0.63 1.46
C VAL A 14 -20.80 -0.42 2.37
N MET A 15 -19.59 -0.19 2.88
CA MET A 15 -18.89 -1.17 3.73
C MET A 15 -19.44 -1.25 5.17
N VAL A 16 -20.00 -0.15 5.68
CA VAL A 16 -20.59 -0.09 7.02
C VAL A 16 -21.84 -0.99 7.18
N PRO A 17 -22.85 -0.96 6.29
CA PRO A 17 -24.02 -1.83 6.43
C PRO A 17 -23.67 -3.31 6.20
N ILE A 18 -22.72 -3.63 5.32
CA ILE A 18 -22.32 -5.02 5.04
C ILE A 18 -21.70 -5.69 6.29
N GLY A 19 -20.86 -4.97 7.05
CA GLY A 19 -20.30 -5.48 8.30
C GLY A 19 -21.36 -5.68 9.39
N VAL A 20 -22.32 -4.76 9.49
CA VAL A 20 -23.41 -4.84 10.48
C VAL A 20 -24.40 -5.97 10.16
N ILE A 21 -24.75 -6.16 8.88
CA ILE A 21 -25.67 -7.23 8.44
C ILE A 21 -25.05 -8.61 8.66
N ALA A 22 -23.75 -8.77 8.39
CA ALA A 22 -23.05 -10.03 8.62
C ALA A 22 -22.99 -10.42 10.11
N GLY A 23 -22.81 -9.44 11.01
CA GLY A 23 -22.84 -9.67 12.46
C GLY A 23 -24.24 -9.95 13.00
N ALA A 24 -25.27 -9.28 12.45
CA ALA A 24 -26.66 -9.47 12.87
C ALA A 24 -27.21 -10.86 12.51
N CYS A 25 -26.67 -11.52 11.49
CA CYS A 25 -27.21 -12.78 10.97
C CYS A 25 -26.79 -14.05 11.75
N ASN A 26 -26.06 -13.93 12.88
CA ASN A 26 -25.67 -15.05 13.76
C ASN A 26 -25.09 -16.27 13.02
N TRP A 27 -24.23 -16.03 12.03
CA TRP A 27 -23.53 -17.09 11.31
C TRP A 27 -22.49 -17.80 12.20
N SER A 28 -22.01 -18.95 11.73
CA SER A 28 -20.99 -19.72 12.46
C SER A 28 -19.78 -18.85 12.83
N PRO A 29 -19.13 -19.08 13.99
CA PRO A 29 -18.00 -18.26 14.44
C PRO A 29 -16.89 -18.12 13.39
N SER A 30 -16.67 -19.18 12.59
CA SER A 30 -15.70 -19.19 11.48
C SER A 30 -16.13 -18.28 10.32
N ALA A 31 -17.42 -18.26 9.96
CA ALA A 31 -17.94 -17.38 8.93
C ALA A 31 -17.93 -15.92 9.36
N VAL A 32 -18.27 -15.63 10.62
CA VAL A 32 -18.19 -14.27 11.20
C VAL A 32 -16.75 -13.78 11.22
N PHE A 33 -15.79 -14.64 11.60
CA PHE A 33 -14.37 -14.31 11.53
C PHE A 33 -13.91 -14.01 10.10
N ALA A 34 -14.25 -14.88 9.14
CA ALA A 34 -13.86 -14.69 7.73
C ALA A 34 -14.45 -13.40 7.15
N VAL A 35 -15.75 -13.13 7.39
CA VAL A 35 -16.39 -11.92 6.88
C VAL A 35 -15.79 -10.66 7.51
N ASN A 36 -15.54 -10.64 8.83
CA ASN A 36 -14.85 -9.51 9.48
C ASN A 36 -13.42 -9.33 8.95
N PHE A 37 -12.69 -10.43 8.72
CA PHE A 37 -11.35 -10.37 8.14
C PHE A 37 -11.35 -9.73 6.75
N PHE A 38 -12.28 -10.13 5.87
CA PHE A 38 -12.44 -9.51 4.56
C PHE A 38 -12.94 -8.07 4.62
N ALA A 39 -13.75 -7.71 5.62
CA ALA A 39 -14.23 -6.33 5.83
C ALA A 39 -13.11 -5.37 6.26
N ILE A 40 -12.07 -5.86 6.96
CA ILE A 40 -10.92 -5.04 7.37
C ILE A 40 -10.09 -4.58 6.17
N ILE A 41 -9.94 -5.40 5.13
CA ILE A 41 -9.14 -5.08 3.93
C ILE A 41 -9.57 -3.75 3.25
N PRO A 42 -10.84 -3.57 2.85
CA PRO A 42 -11.30 -2.32 2.23
C PRO A 42 -11.31 -1.16 3.24
N LEU A 43 -11.59 -1.42 4.52
CA LEU A 43 -11.59 -0.39 5.56
C LEU A 43 -10.19 0.19 5.78
N ALA A 44 -9.16 -0.66 5.70
CA ALA A 44 -7.76 -0.25 5.78
C ALA A 44 -7.34 0.64 4.60
N ALA A 45 -7.77 0.29 3.38
CA ALA A 45 -7.49 1.10 2.19
C ALA A 45 -8.12 2.50 2.29
N VAL A 46 -9.35 2.57 2.81
CA VAL A 46 -10.06 3.82 3.08
C VAL A 46 -9.35 4.65 4.14
N LEU A 47 -8.97 4.04 5.27
CA LEU A 47 -8.25 4.71 6.35
C LEU A 47 -6.92 5.29 5.86
N SER A 48 -6.17 4.52 5.06
CA SER A 48 -4.93 4.97 4.44
C SER A 48 -5.14 6.19 3.53
N PHE A 49 -6.19 6.19 2.72
CA PHE A 49 -6.53 7.32 1.86
C PHE A 49 -6.92 8.58 2.65
N ALA A 50 -7.77 8.43 3.67
CA ALA A 50 -8.16 9.52 4.56
C ALA A 50 -6.92 10.11 5.26
N THR A 51 -6.03 9.24 5.74
CA THR A 51 -4.78 9.63 6.38
C THR A 51 -3.85 10.35 5.41
N GLY A 52 -3.76 9.90 4.16
CA GLY A 52 -2.97 10.57 3.13
C GLY A 52 -3.43 12.01 2.87
N GLN A 53 -4.75 12.27 2.93
CA GLN A 53 -5.27 13.64 2.82
C GLN A 53 -4.91 14.51 4.02
N ILE A 54 -4.90 13.94 5.23
CA ILE A 54 -4.49 14.64 6.46
C ILE A 54 -2.98 14.92 6.42
N ALA A 55 -2.17 13.92 6.09
CA ALA A 55 -0.71 14.01 5.98
C ALA A 55 -0.27 15.13 5.02
N ARG A 56 -0.97 15.30 3.88
CA ARG A 56 -0.69 16.38 2.92
C ARG A 56 -0.91 17.79 3.48
N LYS A 57 -1.75 17.94 4.51
CA LYS A 57 -2.01 19.23 5.18
C LYS A 57 -1.05 19.48 6.36
N LEU A 58 -0.46 18.44 6.94
CA LEU A 58 0.35 18.52 8.16
C LEU A 58 1.85 18.80 7.93
N GLY A 59 2.30 18.86 6.66
CA GLY A 59 3.71 19.08 6.29
C GLY A 59 4.53 17.79 6.17
N GLU A 60 5.76 17.90 5.66
CA GLU A 60 6.58 16.74 5.26
C GLU A 60 6.91 15.78 6.41
N THR A 61 7.37 16.31 7.55
CA THR A 61 7.78 15.50 8.71
C THR A 61 6.60 14.76 9.34
N ASN A 62 5.50 15.47 9.60
CA ASN A 62 4.31 14.89 10.19
C ASN A 62 3.63 13.90 9.23
N GLY A 63 3.65 14.18 7.92
CA GLY A 63 3.13 13.27 6.92
C GLY A 63 3.90 11.95 6.83
N LYS A 64 5.24 12.00 6.95
CA LYS A 64 6.08 10.79 7.04
C LYS A 64 5.77 9.97 8.28
N LEU A 65 5.57 10.62 9.44
CA LEU A 65 5.20 9.94 10.68
C LEU A 65 3.81 9.27 10.57
N LEU A 66 2.82 9.98 10.03
CA LEU A 66 1.48 9.44 9.78
C LEU A 66 1.52 8.24 8.84
N ASN A 67 2.34 8.28 7.79
CA ASN A 67 2.49 7.14 6.89
C ASN A 67 3.12 5.93 7.58
N ALA A 68 4.08 6.14 8.49
CA ALA A 68 4.68 5.05 9.27
C ALA A 68 3.67 4.39 10.22
N THR A 69 2.86 5.19 10.93
CA THR A 69 1.86 4.68 11.88
C THR A 69 0.66 4.05 11.16
N PHE A 70 0.05 4.78 10.23
CA PHE A 70 -1.18 4.34 9.56
C PHE A 70 -0.93 3.36 8.41
N GLY A 71 0.25 3.38 7.80
CA GLY A 71 0.66 2.37 6.81
C GLY A 71 0.80 0.96 7.40
N ASN A 72 0.89 0.85 8.73
CA ASN A 72 0.85 -0.42 9.46
C ASN A 72 -0.27 -0.46 10.53
N ALA A 73 -1.26 0.45 10.47
CA ALA A 73 -2.26 0.62 11.54
C ALA A 73 -3.05 -0.65 11.80
N VAL A 74 -3.44 -1.39 10.76
CA VAL A 74 -4.20 -2.65 10.93
C VAL A 74 -3.42 -3.65 11.79
N GLY A 75 -2.13 -3.84 11.47
CA GLY A 75 -1.27 -4.74 12.25
C GLY A 75 -1.14 -4.27 13.69
N LEU A 76 -0.94 -2.97 13.91
CA LEU A 76 -0.83 -2.40 15.26
C LEU A 76 -2.13 -2.56 16.07
N ILE A 77 -3.30 -2.27 15.48
CA ILE A 77 -4.60 -2.38 16.15
C ILE A 77 -4.88 -3.84 16.54
N VAL A 78 -4.70 -4.78 15.61
CA VAL A 78 -4.92 -6.21 15.88
C VAL A 78 -3.93 -6.72 16.93
N SER A 79 -2.67 -6.30 16.88
CA SER A 79 -1.68 -6.64 17.92
C SER A 79 -2.04 -6.10 19.30
N ILE A 80 -2.56 -4.87 19.40
CA ILE A 80 -3.02 -4.29 20.68
C ILE A 80 -4.21 -5.08 21.24
N VAL A 81 -5.18 -5.45 20.38
CA VAL A 81 -6.34 -6.25 20.81
C VAL A 81 -5.90 -7.64 21.29
N ALA A 82 -5.04 -8.32 20.53
CA ALA A 82 -4.51 -9.63 20.93
C ALA A 82 -3.69 -9.56 22.24
N LEU A 83 -2.95 -8.48 22.45
CA LEU A 83 -2.17 -8.28 23.68
C LEU A 83 -3.08 -8.06 24.89
N LYS A 84 -4.20 -7.35 24.73
CA LYS A 84 -5.20 -7.19 25.80
C LYS A 84 -5.81 -8.52 26.25
N GLU A 85 -5.88 -9.50 25.35
CA GLU A 85 -6.36 -10.85 25.62
C GLU A 85 -5.23 -11.82 26.05
N ASN A 86 -4.01 -11.31 26.30
CA ASN A 86 -2.81 -12.10 26.66
C ASN A 86 -2.37 -13.12 25.58
N HIS A 87 -2.77 -12.94 24.32
CA HIS A 87 -2.36 -13.81 23.22
C HIS A 87 -1.04 -13.36 22.58
N ILE A 88 0.07 -13.52 23.31
CA ILE A 88 1.41 -13.09 22.87
C ILE A 88 1.85 -13.80 21.58
N GLU A 89 1.51 -15.08 21.44
CA GLU A 89 1.84 -15.88 20.24
C GLU A 89 1.19 -15.30 18.97
N LEU A 90 -0.03 -14.77 19.07
CA LEU A 90 -0.71 -14.12 17.95
C LEU A 90 0.03 -12.84 17.54
N VAL A 91 0.50 -12.04 18.50
CA VAL A 91 1.27 -10.82 18.22
C VAL A 91 2.57 -11.15 17.50
N GLN A 92 3.29 -12.18 17.96
CA GLN A 92 4.54 -12.63 17.32
C GLN A 92 4.30 -13.09 15.87
N SER A 93 3.24 -13.89 15.65
CA SER A 93 2.86 -14.34 14.32
C SER A 93 2.51 -13.18 13.38
N ILE A 94 1.78 -12.17 13.86
CA ILE A 94 1.44 -10.97 13.09
C ILE A 94 2.69 -10.18 12.69
N MET A 95 3.65 -10.02 13.60
CA MET A 95 4.89 -9.28 13.33
C MET A 95 5.77 -10.00 12.31
N LEU A 96 5.99 -11.31 12.50
CA LEU A 96 6.72 -12.14 11.54
C LEU A 96 6.03 -12.15 10.17
N GLY A 97 4.70 -12.31 10.15
CA GLY A 97 3.90 -12.28 8.93
C GLY A 97 4.01 -10.95 8.18
N SER A 98 4.02 -9.81 8.87
CA SER A 98 4.16 -8.49 8.24
C SER A 98 5.53 -8.32 7.56
N ILE A 99 6.61 -8.75 8.23
CA ILE A 99 7.97 -8.70 7.68
C ILE A 99 8.10 -9.64 6.49
N LEU A 100 7.69 -10.90 6.64
CA LEU A 100 7.75 -11.90 5.58
C LEU A 100 6.91 -11.50 4.36
N SER A 101 5.71 -10.93 4.57
CA SER A 101 4.87 -10.45 3.47
C SER A 101 5.52 -9.31 2.69
N LYS A 102 6.13 -8.33 3.36
CA LYS A 102 6.83 -7.22 2.69
C LYS A 102 8.09 -7.69 1.94
N LEU A 103 8.83 -8.63 2.51
CA LEU A 103 10.11 -9.07 1.97
C LEU A 103 10.00 -10.20 0.93
N LEU A 104 9.10 -11.17 1.11
CA LEU A 104 8.96 -12.29 0.19
C LEU A 104 7.82 -12.07 -0.79
N LEU A 105 6.63 -11.73 -0.28
CA LEU A 105 5.44 -11.65 -1.12
C LEU A 105 5.47 -10.39 -2.01
N VAL A 106 5.61 -9.21 -1.39
CA VAL A 106 5.62 -7.93 -2.13
C VAL A 106 6.83 -7.84 -3.04
N MET A 107 8.04 -8.08 -2.52
CA MET A 107 9.25 -8.05 -3.34
C MET A 107 9.24 -9.12 -4.44
N GLY A 108 8.78 -10.34 -4.13
CA GLY A 108 8.68 -11.44 -5.09
C GLY A 108 7.68 -11.12 -6.21
N MET A 109 6.53 -10.54 -5.90
CA MET A 109 5.58 -10.07 -6.91
C MET A 109 6.18 -8.94 -7.76
N CYS A 110 6.91 -7.99 -7.17
CA CYS A 110 7.59 -6.94 -7.93
C CYS A 110 8.60 -7.51 -8.93
N PHE A 111 9.40 -8.50 -8.52
CA PHE A 111 10.32 -9.19 -9.43
C PHE A 111 9.55 -9.94 -10.51
N PHE A 112 8.51 -10.69 -10.14
CA PHE A 112 7.75 -11.52 -11.05
C PHE A 112 7.04 -10.68 -12.13
N PHE A 113 6.32 -9.64 -11.72
CA PHE A 113 5.65 -8.71 -12.65
C PHE A 113 6.66 -7.86 -13.43
N GLY A 114 7.72 -7.37 -12.78
CA GLY A 114 8.80 -6.64 -13.46
C GLY A 114 9.51 -7.48 -14.52
N GLY A 115 9.75 -8.76 -14.23
CA GLY A 115 10.36 -9.71 -15.17
C GLY A 115 9.43 -10.07 -16.33
N ILE A 116 8.13 -10.29 -16.07
CA ILE A 116 7.13 -10.54 -17.13
C ILE A 116 6.96 -9.32 -18.03
N VAL A 117 6.93 -8.10 -17.47
CA VAL A 117 6.87 -6.86 -18.26
C VAL A 117 8.13 -6.73 -19.11
N ASN A 118 9.31 -6.93 -18.54
CA ASN A 118 10.57 -6.85 -19.28
C ASN A 118 10.70 -7.95 -20.37
N MET A 119 10.04 -9.09 -20.22
CA MET A 119 9.96 -10.13 -21.27
C MET A 119 8.92 -9.81 -22.35
N ARG A 120 7.87 -9.04 -22.02
CA ARG A 120 6.90 -8.54 -23.00
C ARG A 120 7.48 -7.40 -23.84
N ASP A 121 8.40 -6.64 -23.26
CA ASP A 121 9.21 -5.64 -23.95
C ASP A 121 10.43 -6.30 -24.65
N GLY A 122 10.18 -7.41 -25.35
CA GLY A 122 11.18 -8.07 -26.16
C GLY A 122 11.67 -7.13 -27.25
N VAL A 123 12.92 -6.68 -27.14
CA VAL A 123 13.78 -6.28 -28.26
C VAL A 123 13.04 -5.48 -29.34
N THR A 124 12.59 -4.27 -29.02
CA THR A 124 12.42 -3.24 -30.05
C THR A 124 13.23 -2.03 -29.65
N SER A 125 14.36 -1.87 -30.31
CA SER A 125 15.17 -0.65 -30.34
C SER A 125 14.26 0.54 -30.66
N GLN A 126 13.85 1.33 -29.66
CA GLN A 126 13.55 2.77 -29.75
C GLN A 126 12.87 3.24 -28.46
N GLY A 127 13.55 4.07 -27.67
CA GLY A 127 12.87 4.84 -26.62
C GLY A 127 13.69 5.19 -25.39
N TRP A 128 14.81 4.53 -25.13
CA TRP A 128 15.91 5.19 -24.42
C TRP A 128 16.62 6.08 -25.45
N SER A 129 15.90 7.09 -25.95
CA SER A 129 16.58 8.32 -26.31
C SER A 129 17.27 8.73 -25.01
N THR A 130 18.53 8.34 -24.90
CA THR A 130 19.62 9.27 -24.64
C THR A 130 19.09 10.70 -24.61
N SER A 131 18.47 11.09 -23.51
CA SER A 131 18.64 12.45 -23.03
C SER A 131 20.14 12.49 -22.83
N PRO A 132 20.92 13.20 -23.66
CA PRO A 132 22.34 13.25 -23.45
C PRO A 132 22.51 13.69 -22.00
N THR A 133 23.10 12.82 -21.18
CA THR A 133 23.50 13.22 -19.84
C THR A 133 24.37 14.46 -20.01
N PRO A 134 24.33 15.44 -19.09
CA PRO A 134 25.12 16.67 -19.22
C PRO A 134 26.60 16.41 -19.56
N LEU A 135 27.11 15.24 -19.14
CA LEU A 135 28.44 14.75 -19.42
C LEU A 135 28.69 14.37 -20.90
N THR A 136 27.70 13.80 -21.61
CA THR A 136 27.80 13.48 -23.05
C THR A 136 27.58 14.69 -23.95
N LEU A 137 26.81 15.69 -23.48
CA LEU A 137 26.69 16.98 -24.15
C LEU A 137 28.03 17.74 -24.09
N TRP A 138 28.72 17.75 -22.94
CA TRP A 138 30.05 18.37 -22.84
C TRP A 138 31.11 17.69 -23.72
N ALA A 139 31.10 16.36 -23.82
CA ALA A 139 32.07 15.62 -24.63
C ALA A 139 31.90 15.83 -26.15
N THR A 140 30.70 16.21 -26.61
CA THR A 140 30.40 16.42 -28.05
C THR A 140 30.40 17.90 -28.46
N THR A 141 30.33 18.83 -27.51
CA THR A 141 30.47 20.28 -27.77
C THR A 141 31.89 20.80 -27.57
N TRP A 142 32.88 19.93 -27.34
CA TRP A 142 34.28 20.36 -27.26
C TRP A 142 34.73 20.82 -28.66
N PRO A 143 35.24 22.06 -28.83
CA PRO A 143 35.76 22.50 -30.11
C PRO A 143 37.05 21.75 -30.40
N ASP A 144 37.06 20.98 -31.50
CA ASP A 144 38.28 20.41 -32.06
C ASP A 144 39.21 21.56 -32.50
N GLY A 145 40.32 21.74 -31.77
CA GLY A 145 41.50 22.45 -32.24
C GLY A 145 41.71 23.88 -31.72
N LEU A 146 42.42 23.99 -30.58
CA LEU A 146 43.58 24.85 -30.37
C LEU A 146 44.54 24.15 -29.40
#